data_AF-A0A6L9ISY8-F1
#
_entry.id   AF-A0A6L9ISY8-F1
#
_cell.length_a   1.000
_cell.length_b   1.000
_cell.length_c   1.000
_cell.angle_alpha   90.00
_cell.angle_beta   90.00
_cell.angle_gamma   90.00
#
_symmetry.space_group_name_H-M   'P 1'
#
loop_
_entity.id
_entity.type
_entity.pdbx_description
1 polymer ?
#
loop_
_entity_poly.entity_id
_entity_poly.type
_entity_poly.pdbx_seq_one_letter_code
_entity_poly.pdbx_strand_id
1 'polypeptide(L)' 'MSIDVFWDDENHTIIRWFFPETFDWDQYQQTSDQAQIMLATIEHHVWSIMDIHAVKSLPPNFLAN' A
#
# COMPACT_ATOMS: atom_id res chain seq x y z
N MET A 1 2.46 -13.56 -4.67
CA MET A 1 2.04 -12.27 -5.24
C MET A 1 2.54 -11.20 -4.29
N SER A 2 3.00 -10.06 -4.80
CA SER A 2 3.49 -8.92 -4.02
C SER A 2 2.33 -7.96 -3.70
N ILE A 3 2.56 -7.03 -2.76
CA ILE A 3 1.68 -5.87 -2.58
C ILE A 3 1.98 -4.89 -3.70
N ASP A 4 0.96 -4.46 -4.41
CA ASP A 4 1.09 -3.45 -5.47
C ASP A 4 0.68 -2.07 -4.95
N VAL A 5 1.35 -1.02 -5.42
CA VAL A 5 1.01 0.37 -5.13
C VAL A 5 0.97 1.19 -6.42
N PHE A 6 -0.12 1.94 -6.61
CA PHE A 6 -0.37 2.72 -7.82
C PHE A 6 -1.30 3.90 -7.55
N TRP A 7 -1.34 4.85 -8.49
CA TRP A 7 -2.28 5.96 -8.45
C TRP A 7 -3.68 5.51 -8.90
N ASP A 8 -4.71 5.82 -8.10
CA ASP A 8 -6.10 5.45 -8.42
C ASP A 8 -6.74 6.40 -9.43
N ASP A 9 -6.15 7.60 -9.61
CA ASP A 9 -6.63 8.66 -10.49
C ASP A 9 -5.48 9.34 -11.24
N GLU A 10 -5.80 9.95 -12.39
CA GLU A 10 -4.81 10.65 -13.23
C GLU A 10 -4.19 11.89 -12.55
N ASN A 11 -4.90 12.47 -11.57
CA ASN A 11 -4.41 13.63 -10.83
C ASN A 11 -3.54 13.26 -9.62
N HIS A 12 -3.28 11.97 -9.39
CA HIS A 12 -2.48 11.47 -8.28
C HIS A 12 -2.96 12.01 -6.92
N THR A 13 -4.28 12.08 -6.72
CA THR A 13 -4.90 12.50 -5.45
C THR A 13 -5.18 11.32 -4.53
N ILE A 14 -5.19 10.10 -5.07
CA ILE A 14 -5.43 8.87 -4.33
C ILE A 14 -4.35 7.84 -4.69
N ILE A 15 -3.68 7.30 -3.68
CA ILE A 15 -2.78 6.15 -3.81
C ILE A 15 -3.51 4.89 -3.34
N ARG A 16 -3.55 3.85 -4.18
CA ARG A 16 -4.15 2.55 -3.85
C ARG A 16 -3.07 1.51 -3.62
N TRP A 17 -3.25 0.77 -2.55
CA TRP A 17 -2.48 -0.42 -2.20
C TRP A 17 -3.34 -1.65 -2.46
N PHE A 18 -2.85 -2.59 -3.26
CA PHE A 18 -3.51 -3.86 -3.47
C PHE A 18 -2.77 -4.96 -2.71
N PHE A 19 -3.42 -5.52 -1.70
CA PHE A 19 -2.85 -6.61 -0.90
C PHE A 19 -3.27 -7.97 -1.48
N PRO A 20 -2.31 -8.86 -1.75
CA PRO A 20 -2.60 -10.22 -2.19
C PRO A 20 -3.18 -11.07 -1.05
N GLU A 21 -3.55 -12.32 -1.35
CA GLU A 21 -4.16 -13.21 -0.33
C GLU A 21 -3.31 -13.39 0.93
N THR A 22 -2.00 -13.36 0.79
CA THR A 22 -1.01 -13.47 1.86
C THR A 22 0.14 -12.52 1.56
N PHE A 23 0.61 -11.81 2.58
CA PHE A 23 1.81 -10.98 2.52
C PHE A 23 2.59 -11.06 3.84
N ASP A 24 3.85 -10.66 3.81
CA ASP A 24 4.69 -10.51 4.99
C ASP A 24 5.14 -9.05 5.20
N TRP A 25 5.80 -8.79 6.32
CA TRP A 25 6.27 -7.45 6.67
C TRP A 25 7.39 -6.94 5.77
N ASP A 26 8.20 -7.83 5.20
CA ASP A 26 9.28 -7.45 4.29
C ASP A 26 8.70 -6.92 2.98
N GLN A 27 7.67 -7.59 2.45
CA GLN A 27 6.91 -7.12 1.29
C GLN A 27 6.23 -5.78 1.57
N TYR A 28 5.61 -5.64 2.74
CA TYR A 28 5.00 -4.37 3.14
C TYR A 28 6.02 -3.24 3.21
N GLN A 29 7.19 -3.47 3.81
CA GLN A 29 8.25 -2.47 3.92
C GLN A 29 8.78 -2.07 2.54
N GLN A 30 9.04 -3.03 1.65
CA GLN A 30 9.50 -2.76 0.29
C GLN A 30 8.50 -1.91 -0.50
N THR A 31 7.21 -2.27 -0.45
CA THR A 31 6.17 -1.48 -1.12
C THR A 31 5.98 -0.12 -0.45
N SER A 32 6.21 -0.01 0.85
CA SER A 32 6.18 1.28 1.57
C SER A 32 7.28 2.22 1.15
N ASP A 33 8.50 1.72 0.95
CA ASP A 33 9.60 2.53 0.43
C ASP A 33 9.28 3.05 -0.98
N GLN A 34 8.66 2.20 -1.82
CA GLN A 34 8.18 2.62 -3.15
C GLN A 34 7.09 3.69 -3.07
N ALA A 35 6.08 3.50 -2.21
CA ALA A 35 5.00 4.47 -2.01
C ALA A 35 5.53 5.81 -1.53
N GLN A 36 6.55 5.80 -0.64
CA GLN A 36 7.19 7.02 -0.16
C GLN A 36 7.88 7.79 -1.29
N ILE A 37 8.55 7.10 -2.22
CA ILE A 37 9.16 7.72 -3.39
C ILE A 37 8.09 8.35 -4.29
N MET A 38 6.96 7.66 -4.51
CA MET A 38 5.84 8.20 -5.29
C MET A 38 5.28 9.47 -4.64
N LEU A 39 5.03 9.43 -3.33
CA LEU A 39 4.47 10.56 -2.57
C LEU A 39 5.44 11.74 -2.49
N ALA A 40 6.75 11.52 -2.47
CA ALA A 40 7.75 12.59 -2.44
C ALA A 40 7.74 13.49 -3.69
N THR A 41 7.10 13.05 -4.78
CA THR A 41 6.97 13.83 -6.02
C THR A 41 5.74 14.73 -6.05
N ILE A 42 4.90 14.69 -5.01
CA ILE A 42 3.59 15.34 -4.95
C ILE A 42 3.58 16.42 -3.87
N GLU A 43 3.13 17.63 -4.21
CA GLU A 43 3.06 18.77 -3.27
C GLU A 43 1.71 18.87 -2.53
N HIS A 44 0.67 18.16 -2.99
CA HIS A 44 -0.66 18.18 -2.40
C HIS A 44 -0.94 16.99 -1.47
N HIS A 45 -2.05 17.09 -0.73
CA HIS A 45 -2.50 16.00 0.14
C HIS A 45 -3.03 14.82 -0.69
N VAL A 46 -2.50 13.63 -0.41
CA VAL A 46 -2.90 12.36 -1.06
C VAL A 46 -3.70 11.51 -0.08
N TRP A 47 -4.83 10.99 -0.53
CA TRP A 47 -5.61 10.00 0.21
C TRP A 47 -5.11 8.59 -0.09
N SER A 48 -5.20 7.68 0.88
CA SER A 48 -4.78 6.29 0.71
C SER A 48 -5.97 5.35 0.77
N ILE A 49 -6.03 4.40 -0.18
CA ILE A 49 -6.95 3.26 -0.15
C ILE A 49 -6.12 1.99 0.05
N MET A 50 -6.37 1.28 1.14
CA MET A 50 -5.82 -0.06 1.36
C MET A 50 -6.84 -1.11 0.94
N ASP A 51 -6.63 -1.71 -0.23
CA ASP A 51 -7.46 -2.77 -0.76
C ASP A 51 -7.02 -4.14 -0.20
N ILE A 52 -7.75 -4.59 0.81
CA ILE A 52 -7.51 -5.87 1.50
C ILE A 52 -8.55 -6.94 1.16
N HIS A 53 -9.36 -6.77 0.11
CA HIS A 53 -10.47 -7.70 -0.19
C HIS A 53 -10.00 -9.12 -0.50
N ALA A 54 -8.80 -9.26 -1.06
CA ALA A 54 -8.22 -10.57 -1.36
C ALA A 54 -7.53 -11.23 -0.15
N VAL A 55 -7.22 -10.47 0.90
CA VAL A 55 -6.42 -10.94 2.05
C VAL A 55 -7.16 -12.04 2.81
N LYS A 56 -6.55 -13.21 2.91
CA LYS A 56 -7.07 -14.36 3.66
C LYS A 56 -6.41 -14.54 5.01
N SER A 57 -5.19 -14.03 5.18
CA SER A 57 -4.45 -14.06 6.44
C SER A 57 -3.62 -12.80 6.61
N LEU A 58 -3.68 -12.21 7.80
CA LEU A 58 -2.85 -11.08 8.18
C LEU A 58 -1.52 -11.59 8.76
N PRO A 59 -0.40 -10.87 8.54
CA PRO A 59 0.87 -11.21 9.17
C PRO A 59 0.77 -11.09 10.70
N PRO A 60 1.63 -11.78 11.46
CA PRO A 60 1.65 -11.68 12.91
C PRO A 60 1.79 -10.23 13.36
N ASN A 61 1.14 -9.88 14.48
CA ASN A 61 1.20 -8.55 15.09
C ASN A 61 0.63 -7.42 14.21
N PHE A 62 -0.20 -7.73 13.20
CA PHE A 62 -0.82 -6.71 12.32
C PHE A 62 -1.58 -5.61 13.06
N LEU A 63 -2.18 -5.92 14.22
CA LEU A 63 -2.90 -4.97 15.07
C LEU A 63 -2.19 -4.72 16.42
N ALA A 64 -0.97 -5.22 16.61
CA ALA A 64 -0.25 -5.02 17.86
C ALA A 64 0.41 -3.64 17.85
N ASN A 65 0.00 -2.79 18.78
CA ASN A 65 0.68 -1.54 19.13
C ASN A 65 2.01 -1.81 19.83
#